data_AF-A0A5C3N099-F1
#
_entry.id   AF-A0A5C3N099-F1
#
_cell.length_a   1.000
_cell.length_b   1.000
_cell.length_c   1.000
_cell.angle_alpha   90.00
_cell.angle_beta   90.00
_cell.angle_gamma   90.00
#
_symmetry.space_group_name_H-M   'P 1'
#
loop_
_entity.id
_entity.type
_entity.pdbx_description
1 polymer ?
#
loop_
_entity_poly.entity_id
_entity_poly.type
_entity_poly.pdbx_seq_one_letter_code
_entity_poly.pdbx_strand_id
1 'polypeptide(L)'
;MSSFVNKVKGKMSGSNDNQGQEQSFSIQPHPAKSNNPGDLEPPQPGGGLNSNPELGAFHARDPHVPSQEIRNNLPEPASRDELKARSAQLNNRST
;
A
#
# COMPACT_ATOMS: atom_id res chain seq x y z
N MET A 1 67.65 -12.08 -34.94
CA MET A 1 66.94 -10.97 -34.27
C MET A 1 65.90 -10.39 -35.22
N SER A 2 64.60 -10.63 -34.98
CA SER A 2 63.45 -9.85 -35.54
C SER A 2 62.07 -10.52 -35.34
N SER A 3 61.98 -11.78 -34.91
CA SER A 3 60.71 -12.52 -34.78
C SER A 3 59.78 -12.04 -33.67
N PHE A 4 60.30 -11.37 -32.63
CA PHE A 4 59.48 -10.85 -31.54
C PHE A 4 58.74 -9.55 -31.90
N VAL A 5 59.31 -8.70 -32.77
CA VAL A 5 58.68 -7.41 -33.14
C VAL A 5 57.49 -7.63 -34.11
N ASN A 6 57.58 -8.62 -35.00
CA ASN A 6 56.48 -8.96 -35.91
C ASN A 6 55.26 -9.58 -35.19
N LYS A 7 55.47 -10.27 -34.06
CA LYS A 7 54.39 -10.90 -33.28
C LYS A 7 53.55 -9.89 -32.49
N VAL A 8 54.16 -8.76 -32.09
CA VAL A 8 53.45 -7.66 -31.42
C VAL A 8 52.72 -6.79 -32.44
N LYS A 9 53.34 -6.48 -33.60
CA LYS A 9 52.69 -5.70 -34.66
C LYS A 9 51.47 -6.42 -35.27
N GLY A 10 51.51 -7.75 -35.40
CA GLY A 10 50.38 -8.55 -35.89
C GLY A 10 49.18 -8.65 -34.93
N LYS A 11 49.35 -8.34 -33.64
CA LYS A 11 48.23 -8.29 -32.67
C LYS A 11 47.58 -6.91 -32.52
N MET A 12 48.21 -5.86 -33.02
CA MET A 12 47.66 -4.49 -32.99
C MET A 12 46.95 -4.08 -34.28
N SER A 13 47.07 -4.86 -35.37
CA SER A 13 46.35 -4.64 -36.63
C SER A 13 45.26 -5.69 -36.78
N GLY A 14 44.30 -5.69 -35.85
CA GLY A 14 43.00 -6.31 -36.05
C GLY A 14 42.02 -5.22 -36.47
N SER A 15 41.99 -4.90 -37.77
CA SER A 15 40.85 -4.20 -38.36
C SER A 15 39.64 -5.11 -38.22
N ASN A 16 38.85 -4.89 -37.17
CA ASN A 16 37.54 -5.50 -37.05
C ASN A 16 36.54 -4.46 -37.57
N ASP A 17 36.28 -4.54 -38.87
CA ASP A 17 35.08 -3.99 -39.50
C ASP A 17 33.85 -4.60 -38.83
N ASN A 18 33.44 -4.05 -37.69
CA ASN A 18 32.08 -4.22 -37.19
C ASN A 18 31.30 -2.98 -37.60
N GLN A 19 30.81 -3.05 -38.84
CA GLN A 19 29.81 -2.16 -39.38
C GLN A 19 28.58 -2.14 -38.45
N GLY A 20 28.41 -1.04 -37.72
CA GLY A 20 27.11 -0.38 -37.52
C GLY A 20 25.97 -1.16 -36.85
N GLN A 21 26.21 -1.91 -35.77
CA GLN A 21 25.12 -2.34 -34.88
C GLN A 21 25.32 -1.75 -33.49
N GLU A 22 24.53 -0.73 -33.18
CA GLU A 22 24.44 -0.16 -31.82
C GLU A 22 23.98 -1.23 -30.83
N GLN A 23 24.56 -1.23 -29.63
CA GLN A 23 24.16 -2.16 -28.57
C GLN A 23 22.71 -1.89 -28.18
N SER A 24 21.84 -2.84 -28.50
CA SER A 24 20.41 -2.77 -28.18
C SER A 24 20.15 -3.44 -26.84
N PHE A 25 19.64 -2.69 -25.86
CA PHE A 25 19.23 -3.21 -24.56
C PHE A 25 17.71 -3.35 -24.52
N SER A 26 17.20 -4.51 -24.08
CA SER A 26 15.77 -4.70 -23.83
C SER A 26 15.43 -4.16 -22.45
N ILE A 27 14.53 -3.18 -22.41
CA ILE A 27 14.02 -2.61 -21.17
C ILE A 27 12.88 -3.51 -20.70
N GLN A 28 12.98 -4.03 -19.48
CA GLN A 28 11.87 -4.75 -18.87
C GLN A 28 10.70 -3.78 -18.64
N PRO A 29 9.44 -4.23 -18.78
CA PRO A 29 8.28 -3.39 -18.46
C PRO A 29 8.39 -2.93 -17.00
N HIS A 30 7.96 -1.70 -16.75
CA HIS A 30 7.94 -1.17 -15.39
C HIS A 30 7.05 -2.08 -14.52
N PRO A 31 7.50 -2.47 -13.31
CA PRO A 31 6.75 -3.41 -12.47
C PRO A 31 5.38 -2.87 -12.04
N ALA A 32 5.21 -1.54 -12.03
CA ALA A 32 3.94 -0.90 -11.75
C ALA A 32 3.12 -0.75 -13.05
N LYS A 33 1.97 -1.42 -13.09
CA LYS A 33 1.00 -1.32 -14.19
C LYS A 33 0.24 0.02 -14.18
N SER A 34 0.34 0.79 -13.10
CA SER A 34 -0.44 1.99 -12.82
C SER A 34 0.34 2.93 -11.89
N ASN A 35 0.08 4.24 -12.01
CA ASN A 35 0.63 5.30 -11.16
C ASN A 35 -0.20 5.51 -9.88
N ASN A 36 -1.20 4.66 -9.62
CA ASN A 36 -2.03 4.75 -8.43
C ASN A 36 -1.42 3.93 -7.28
N PRO A 37 -1.02 4.55 -6.15
CA PRO A 37 -0.46 3.82 -5.01
C PRO A 37 -1.46 2.83 -4.38
N GLY A 38 -2.77 3.03 -4.57
CA GLY A 38 -3.80 2.11 -4.08
C GLY A 38 -3.81 0.74 -4.78
N ASP A 39 -3.18 0.61 -5.95
CA ASP A 39 -3.17 -0.65 -6.71
C ASP A 39 -2.22 -1.71 -6.11
N LEU A 40 -1.33 -1.29 -5.20
CA LEU A 40 -0.41 -2.19 -4.48
C LEU A 40 -1.00 -2.68 -3.15
N GLU A 41 -2.07 -2.06 -2.66
CA GLU A 41 -2.66 -2.45 -1.39
C GLU A 41 -3.66 -3.61 -1.58
N PRO A 42 -3.54 -4.70 -0.79
CA PRO A 42 -4.59 -5.71 -0.76
C PRO A 42 -5.88 -5.08 -0.22
N PRO A 43 -7.07 -5.56 -0.64
CA PRO A 43 -8.33 -5.05 -0.14
C PRO A 43 -8.36 -5.16 1.39
N GLN A 44 -8.33 -4.01 2.05
CA GLN A 44 -8.36 -3.89 3.51
C GLN A 44 -9.79 -4.19 3.99
N PRO A 45 -10.01 -5.19 4.87
CA PRO A 45 -11.32 -5.40 5.46
C PRO A 45 -11.66 -4.22 6.40
N GLY A 46 -12.67 -3.42 6.04
CA GLY A 46 -13.20 -2.35 6.88
C GLY A 46 -13.27 -0.97 6.20
N GLY A 47 -13.54 0.06 7.01
CA GLY A 47 -13.72 1.45 6.57
C GLY A 47 -12.43 2.29 6.58
N GLY A 48 -11.39 1.86 5.86
CA GLY A 48 -10.10 2.57 5.74
C GLY A 48 -10.11 3.76 4.76
N LEU A 49 -8.96 4.44 4.60
CA LEU A 49 -8.80 5.57 3.65
C LEU A 49 -9.09 5.20 2.18
N ASN A 50 -8.83 3.95 1.80
CA ASN A 50 -9.17 3.39 0.49
C ASN A 50 -10.55 2.71 0.46
N SER A 51 -11.32 2.79 1.55
CA SER A 51 -12.71 2.34 1.54
C SER A 51 -13.58 3.40 0.88
N ASN A 52 -14.66 2.97 0.23
CA ASN A 52 -15.71 3.85 -0.27
C ASN A 52 -16.87 3.84 0.75
N PRO A 53 -16.79 4.59 1.86
CA PRO A 53 -17.81 4.57 2.91
C PRO A 53 -19.19 4.99 2.40
N GLU A 54 -19.22 5.86 1.39
CA GLU A 54 -20.46 6.27 0.70
C GLU A 54 -21.19 5.07 0.09
N LEU A 55 -20.46 4.12 -0.52
CA LEU A 55 -21.06 2.88 -1.03
C LEU A 55 -21.48 1.96 0.13
N GLY A 56 -20.73 1.95 1.23
CA GLY A 56 -21.05 1.17 2.42
C GLY A 56 -22.35 1.62 3.10
N ALA A 57 -22.66 2.91 3.08
CA ALA A 57 -23.88 3.47 3.67
C ALA A 57 -25.16 2.91 3.03
N PHE A 58 -25.15 2.66 1.72
CA PHE A 58 -26.29 2.06 1.01
C PHE A 58 -26.44 0.54 1.26
N HIS A 59 -25.41 -0.11 1.82
CA HIS A 59 -25.44 -1.53 2.22
C HIS A 59 -25.57 -1.71 3.73
N ALA A 60 -25.67 -0.61 4.49
CA ALA A 60 -25.93 -0.69 5.92
C ALA A 60 -27.31 -1.31 6.15
N ARG A 61 -27.40 -2.24 7.10
CA ARG A 61 -28.71 -2.74 7.54
C ARG A 61 -29.59 -1.58 7.99
N ASP A 62 -30.90 -1.78 7.90
CA ASP A 62 -31.87 -0.86 8.49
C ASP A 62 -31.49 -0.53 9.95
N PRO A 63 -31.83 0.68 10.43
CA PRO A 63 -31.61 1.05 11.82
C PRO A 63 -32.14 -0.05 12.76
N HIS A 64 -31.25 -0.58 13.60
CA HIS A 64 -31.62 -1.67 14.50
C HIS A 64 -32.66 -1.19 15.51
N VAL A 65 -33.86 -1.77 15.47
CA VAL A 65 -34.91 -1.55 16.47
C VAL A 65 -34.76 -2.60 17.57
N PRO A 66 -34.45 -2.20 18.82
CA PRO A 66 -34.26 -3.16 19.92
C PRO A 66 -35.54 -3.95 20.22
N SER A 67 -35.38 -5.24 20.55
CA SER A 67 -36.48 -6.10 21.00
C SER A 67 -37.04 -5.63 22.35
N GLN A 68 -38.25 -6.08 22.70
CA GLN A 68 -38.89 -5.73 23.98
C GLN A 68 -38.05 -6.13 25.19
N GLU A 69 -37.35 -7.27 25.11
CA GLU A 69 -36.43 -7.74 26.15
C GLU A 69 -35.29 -6.76 26.39
N ILE A 70 -34.67 -6.23 25.32
CA ILE A 70 -33.60 -5.23 25.44
C ILE A 70 -34.14 -3.93 26.03
N ARG A 71 -35.32 -3.49 25.57
CA ARG A 71 -35.95 -2.25 26.04
C ARG A 71 -36.29 -2.29 27.53
N ASN A 72 -36.73 -3.43 28.04
CA ASN A 72 -37.17 -3.58 29.42
C ASN A 72 -36.00 -3.83 30.40
N ASN A 73 -34.87 -4.33 29.91
CA ASN A 73 -33.68 -4.63 30.72
C ASN A 73 -32.58 -3.57 30.58
N LEU A 74 -32.87 -2.43 29.95
CA LEU A 74 -31.91 -1.34 29.84
C LEU A 74 -31.73 -0.67 31.22
N PRO A 75 -30.49 -0.48 31.71
CA PRO A 75 -30.25 0.20 32.97
C PRO A 75 -30.69 1.67 32.87
N GLU A 76 -30.98 2.27 34.03
CA GLU A 76 -31.28 3.70 34.10
C GLU A 76 -30.09 4.52 33.57
N PRO A 77 -30.35 5.61 32.82
CA PRO A 77 -29.28 6.49 32.38
C PRO A 77 -28.48 7.02 33.56
N ALA A 78 -27.15 6.99 33.44
CA ALA A 78 -26.25 7.52 34.45
C ALA A 78 -26.48 9.02 34.68
N SER A 79 -26.27 9.46 35.92
CA SER A 79 -26.37 10.88 36.26
C SER A 79 -25.26 11.70 35.61
N ARG A 80 -25.49 13.00 35.43
CA ARG A 80 -24.52 13.94 34.84
C ARG A 80 -23.18 13.92 35.58
N ASP A 81 -23.21 13.81 36.90
CA ASP A 81 -21.98 13.84 37.73
C ASP A 81 -21.21 12.51 37.61
N GLU A 82 -21.91 11.38 37.49
CA GLU A 82 -21.30 10.07 37.24
C GLU A 82 -20.62 10.01 35.86
N LEU A 83 -21.28 10.57 34.83
CA LEU A 83 -20.70 10.67 33.49
C LEU A 83 -19.42 11.50 33.47
N LYS A 84 -19.39 12.62 34.21
CA LYS A 84 -18.18 13.46 34.37
C LYS A 84 -17.06 12.71 35.09
N ALA A 85 -17.38 11.98 36.16
CA ALA A 85 -16.38 11.21 36.88
C ALA A 85 -15.78 10.10 36.00
N ARG A 86 -16.63 9.38 35.26
CA ARG A 86 -16.21 8.33 34.33
C ARG A 86 -15.35 8.87 33.20
N SER A 87 -15.68 10.03 32.63
CA SER A 87 -14.86 10.63 31.56
C SER A 87 -13.47 11.04 32.07
N ALA A 88 -13.39 11.62 33.27
CA ALA A 88 -12.11 11.94 33.91
C ALA A 88 -11.27 10.67 34.18
N GLN A 89 -11.90 9.59 34.66
CA GLN A 89 -11.22 8.30 34.86
C GLN A 89 -10.65 7.72 33.56
N LEU A 90 -11.42 7.76 32.46
CA LEU A 90 -10.98 7.25 31.16
C LEU A 90 -9.81 8.07 30.59
N ASN A 91 -9.88 9.39 30.69
CA ASN A 91 -8.82 10.27 30.20
C ASN A 91 -7.51 10.05 30.96
N ASN A 92 -7.57 9.76 32.27
CA ASN A 92 -6.39 9.49 33.09
C ASN A 92 -5.83 8.06 32.90
N ARG A 93 -6.61 7.13 32.34
CA ARG A 93 -6.20 5.74 32.10
C ARG A 93 -5.45 5.56 30.77
N SER A 94 -5.59 6.51 29.84
CA SER A 94 -5.00 6.47 28.50
C SER A 94 -3.59 7.09 28.42
N THR A 95 -3.00 7.43 29.57
CA THR A 95 -1.63 7.94 29.73
C THR A 95 -0.84 6.97 30.59
#